data_AF-A0A941ZA68-F1
#
_entry.id   AF-A0A941ZA68-F1
#
_cell.length_a   1.000
_cell.length_b   1.000
_cell.length_c   1.000
_cell.angle_alpha   90.00
_cell.angle_beta   90.00
_cell.angle_gamma   90.00
#
_symmetry.space_group_name_H-M   'P 1'
#
loop_
_entity.id
_entity.type
_entity.pdbx_description
1 polymer ?
#
loop_
_entity_poly.entity_id
_entity_poly.type
_entity_poly.pdbx_seq_one_letter_code
_entity_poly.pdbx_strand_id
1 'polypeptide(L)'
;MKNNIKNKKQSDKKSFFLSRYNILLFCILACVVLLLGRVADLQFFNQQMLVHEANLRSLKTIVLPTARSTLTDRNGEVLAMSVPSRDIVANPQDIVSHQTDFDNAKWRYLAGALNTTPEQLKLKIYHNDRRHFLFLERKVEQGIAHDISALHVAGISETSDYSRFYPMGEAAAPLIGLVGIDNSGLSGIEHSFNHLLLGHLGKKTYRQDAHGDIVSVLNEEAPQPAPTIQLSIDKYDQYTAFSELRDGVLANNADSGTAVLVKIDTGEILAMASYPSFNPNNMQAVQAAEMRNVAINDSFEPGSTVKPLVIIEGLQRHIITAHTLLDTTPFKVNGHLIRDVGHWPRLTPTGILQKSSDIGVSHIALAMPSDALVNIYQRFGLGKPTKLDLPGESTGYFPLHRQKWIDIERATFSFGYGLRATPLQIARVYATLGAYGVYRPLSITKVTPPVDGDPVADPDIVNTVLHMMESDMLPGGSGVKAAVPGYRLAIKTGTAEKLGDSGKYDAGYVNYTAGVAPLEHPVVALVVVINNPKAGTHFGGSVAAPVFGKIIGPVLEHMNIAADALPGDSHVQAVN
;
A
#
# COMPACT_ATOMS: atom_id res chain seq x y z
N MET A 1 -92.41 65.87 -68.99
CA MET A 1 -92.48 64.46 -69.46
C MET A 1 -91.52 63.62 -68.62
N LYS A 2 -92.05 62.55 -68.00
CA LYS A 2 -91.41 61.31 -67.52
C LYS A 2 -90.14 61.34 -66.62
N ASN A 3 -90.28 60.59 -65.51
CA ASN A 3 -89.32 59.68 -64.87
C ASN A 3 -87.94 60.21 -64.45
N ASN A 4 -87.59 60.12 -63.17
CA ASN A 4 -86.98 58.89 -62.63
C ASN A 4 -86.68 59.00 -61.13
N ILE A 5 -86.72 57.84 -60.49
CA ILE A 5 -86.44 57.56 -59.08
C ILE A 5 -85.05 58.09 -58.68
N LYS A 6 -84.97 58.89 -57.60
CA LYS A 6 -83.70 59.18 -56.92
C LYS A 6 -83.81 58.94 -55.41
N ASN A 7 -83.01 57.97 -54.99
CA ASN A 7 -82.71 57.49 -53.66
C ASN A 7 -82.73 58.54 -52.55
N LYS A 8 -83.55 58.28 -51.53
CA LYS A 8 -83.41 58.84 -50.18
C LYS A 8 -82.28 58.07 -49.48
N LYS A 9 -81.03 58.55 -49.58
CA LYS A 9 -79.97 58.11 -48.67
C LYS A 9 -80.30 58.65 -47.28
N GLN A 10 -80.86 57.79 -46.44
CA GLN A 10 -81.02 58.02 -45.02
C GLN A 10 -79.61 58.10 -44.43
N SER A 11 -79.16 59.32 -44.14
CA SER A 11 -77.94 59.57 -43.39
C SER A 11 -78.18 59.12 -41.95
N ASP A 12 -77.82 57.87 -41.67
CA ASP A 12 -77.66 57.33 -40.32
C ASP A 12 -76.76 58.27 -39.51
N LYS A 13 -77.35 59.10 -38.65
CA LYS A 13 -76.64 59.74 -37.54
C LYS A 13 -76.27 58.64 -36.54
N LYS A 14 -75.23 57.87 -36.86
CA LYS A 14 -74.47 57.14 -35.83
C LYS A 14 -73.58 58.17 -35.15
N SER A 15 -73.97 58.55 -33.94
CA SER A 15 -73.10 59.17 -32.94
C SER A 15 -71.91 58.23 -32.70
N PHE A 16 -70.91 58.26 -33.59
CA PHE A 16 -69.64 57.60 -33.34
C PHE A 16 -68.94 58.46 -32.30
N PHE A 17 -68.80 57.92 -31.09
CA PHE A 17 -68.12 58.57 -29.98
C PHE A 17 -66.63 58.75 -30.29
N LEU A 18 -66.26 59.70 -31.17
CA LEU A 18 -64.87 59.99 -31.57
C LEU A 18 -63.98 60.28 -30.36
N SER A 19 -64.52 60.95 -29.34
CA SER A 19 -63.83 61.17 -28.06
C SER A 19 -63.51 59.86 -27.33
N ARG A 20 -64.46 58.91 -27.27
CA ARG A 20 -64.22 57.61 -26.61
C ARG A 20 -63.25 56.74 -27.40
N TYR A 21 -63.30 56.79 -28.74
CA TYR A 21 -62.36 56.11 -29.63
C TYR A 21 -60.93 56.67 -29.48
N ASN A 22 -60.77 57.98 -29.44
CA ASN A 22 -59.46 58.62 -29.25
C ASN A 22 -58.88 58.38 -27.85
N ILE A 23 -59.72 58.36 -26.80
CA ILE A 23 -59.30 58.00 -25.44
C ILE A 23 -58.83 56.54 -25.41
N LEU A 24 -59.57 55.62 -26.06
CA LEU A 24 -59.18 54.22 -26.16
C LEU A 24 -57.84 54.05 -26.89
N LEU A 25 -57.66 54.75 -28.02
CA LEU A 25 -56.42 54.78 -28.79
C LEU A 25 -55.25 55.34 -27.98
N PHE A 26 -55.47 56.41 -27.23
CA PHE A 26 -54.47 56.98 -26.34
C PHE A 26 -54.09 56.01 -25.22
N CYS A 27 -55.07 55.34 -24.59
CA CYS A 27 -54.80 54.31 -23.58
C CYS A 27 -54.02 53.13 -24.15
N ILE A 28 -54.36 52.67 -25.37
CA ILE A 28 -53.62 51.60 -26.07
C ILE A 28 -52.19 52.06 -26.36
N LEU A 29 -52.01 53.27 -26.90
CA LEU A 29 -50.68 53.83 -27.21
C LEU A 29 -49.85 54.00 -25.94
N ALA A 30 -50.45 54.51 -24.86
CA ALA A 30 -49.80 54.65 -23.56
C ALA A 30 -49.37 53.29 -22.99
N CYS A 31 -50.20 52.26 -23.11
CA CYS A 31 -49.85 50.88 -22.75
C CYS A 31 -48.66 50.37 -23.57
N VAL A 32 -48.65 50.59 -24.88
CA VAL A 32 -47.55 50.17 -25.76
C VAL A 32 -46.25 50.90 -25.38
N VAL A 33 -46.30 52.21 -25.14
CA VAL A 33 -45.13 52.99 -24.71
C VAL A 33 -44.62 52.53 -23.34
N LEU A 34 -45.51 52.21 -22.40
CA LEU A 34 -45.12 51.65 -21.10
C LEU A 34 -44.46 50.28 -21.24
N LEU A 35 -44.98 49.40 -22.09
CA LEU A 35 -44.40 48.09 -22.36
C LEU A 35 -43.01 48.23 -23.02
N LEU A 36 -42.87 49.12 -24.01
CA LEU A 36 -41.58 49.40 -24.65
C LEU A 36 -40.58 49.99 -23.66
N GLY A 37 -41.01 50.92 -22.80
CA GLY A 37 -40.20 51.45 -21.71
C GLY A 37 -39.74 50.37 -20.74
N ARG A 38 -40.61 49.42 -20.40
CA ARG A 38 -40.26 48.28 -19.55
C ARG A 38 -39.30 47.30 -20.23
N VAL A 39 -39.47 47.04 -21.52
CA VAL A 39 -38.54 46.22 -22.30
C VAL A 39 -37.16 46.88 -22.34
N ALA A 40 -37.10 48.19 -22.59
CA ALA A 40 -35.84 48.94 -22.56
C ALA A 40 -35.19 48.91 -21.17
N ASP A 41 -35.97 49.05 -20.09
CA ASP A 41 -35.49 48.90 -18.71
C ASP A 41 -34.88 47.50 -18.46
N LEU A 42 -35.55 46.45 -18.92
CA LEU A 42 -35.07 45.07 -18.79
C LEU A 42 -33.84 44.78 -19.66
N GLN A 43 -33.77 45.33 -20.88
CA GLN A 43 -32.67 45.10 -21.83
C GLN A 43 -31.42 45.95 -21.60
N PHE A 44 -31.55 47.18 -21.07
CA PHE A 44 -30.41 48.10 -20.93
C PHE A 44 -29.97 48.31 -19.48
N PHE A 45 -30.91 48.37 -18.52
CA PHE A 45 -30.57 48.67 -17.12
C PHE A 45 -30.45 47.39 -16.26
N ASN A 46 -31.34 46.41 -16.48
CA ASN A 46 -31.36 45.17 -15.69
C ASN A 46 -30.72 43.95 -16.38
N GLN A 47 -30.09 44.13 -17.55
CA GLN A 47 -29.55 43.03 -18.34
C GLN A 47 -28.56 42.15 -17.57
N GLN A 48 -27.61 42.76 -16.86
CA GLN A 48 -26.59 42.01 -16.12
C GLN A 48 -27.19 41.18 -14.99
N MET A 49 -28.17 41.74 -14.26
CA MET A 49 -28.88 41.03 -13.20
C MET A 49 -29.69 39.86 -13.76
N LEU A 50 -30.44 40.05 -14.85
CA LEU A 50 -31.25 39.00 -15.49
C LEU A 50 -30.38 37.90 -16.10
N VAL A 51 -29.25 38.26 -16.71
CA VAL A 51 -28.27 37.30 -17.23
C VAL A 51 -27.60 36.53 -16.08
N HIS A 52 -27.30 37.18 -14.96
CA HIS A 52 -26.76 36.52 -13.78
C HIS A 52 -27.74 35.50 -13.20
N GLU A 53 -29.00 35.87 -12.99
CA GLU A 53 -30.07 34.97 -12.54
C GLU A 53 -30.29 33.80 -13.52
N ALA A 54 -30.31 34.08 -14.83
CA ALA A 54 -30.42 33.04 -15.85
C ALA A 54 -29.20 32.10 -15.83
N ASN A 55 -27.99 32.63 -15.63
CA ASN A 55 -26.77 31.84 -15.53
C ASN A 55 -26.74 30.99 -14.26
N LEU A 56 -27.18 31.49 -13.11
CA LEU A 56 -27.27 30.70 -11.86
C LEU A 56 -28.17 29.47 -12.02
N ARG A 57 -29.18 29.55 -12.89
CA ARG A 57 -30.15 28.47 -13.14
C ARG A 57 -29.71 27.53 -14.28
N SER A 58 -29.07 28.08 -15.31
CA SER A 58 -28.78 27.35 -16.55
C SER A 58 -27.32 26.91 -16.70
N LEU A 59 -26.35 27.62 -16.12
CA LEU A 59 -24.94 27.23 -16.20
C LEU A 59 -24.59 26.22 -15.10
N LYS A 60 -24.06 25.08 -15.51
CA LYS A 60 -23.50 24.08 -14.62
C LYS A 60 -22.05 23.84 -15.00
N THR A 61 -21.21 23.69 -13.99
CA THR A 61 -19.83 23.21 -14.15
C THR A 61 -19.71 21.90 -13.40
N ILE A 62 -19.34 20.85 -14.11
CA ILE A 62 -19.05 19.54 -13.54
C ILE A 62 -17.56 19.26 -13.63
N VAL A 63 -17.08 18.48 -12.66
CA VAL A 63 -15.72 17.97 -12.65
C VAL A 63 -15.69 16.67 -13.45
N LEU A 64 -14.77 16.56 -14.40
CA LEU A 64 -14.53 15.32 -15.12
C LEU A 64 -13.46 14.54 -14.35
N PRO A 65 -13.76 13.34 -13.82
CA PRO A 65 -12.78 12.55 -13.09
C PRO A 65 -11.65 12.13 -14.03
N THR A 66 -10.47 11.93 -13.47
CA THR A 66 -9.32 11.35 -14.17
C THR A 66 -9.04 9.97 -13.58
N ALA A 67 -8.57 9.06 -14.44
CA ALA A 67 -8.09 7.76 -13.97
C ALA A 67 -6.86 7.97 -13.09
N ARG A 68 -6.84 7.29 -11.93
CA ARG A 68 -5.65 7.24 -11.09
C ARG A 68 -4.59 6.41 -11.81
N SER A 69 -3.34 6.87 -11.76
CA SER A 69 -2.23 6.23 -12.47
C SER A 69 -2.07 4.75 -12.11
N THR A 70 -1.70 3.96 -13.09
CA THR A 70 -1.42 2.53 -12.93
C THR A 70 -0.12 2.33 -12.16
N LEU A 71 -0.14 1.40 -11.21
CA LEU A 71 1.06 0.84 -10.60
C LEU A 71 1.43 -0.43 -11.34
N THR A 72 2.66 -0.53 -11.82
CA THR A 72 3.19 -1.76 -12.43
C THR A 72 4.34 -2.32 -11.61
N ASP A 73 4.59 -3.61 -11.75
CA ASP A 73 5.79 -4.28 -11.28
C ASP A 73 7.01 -3.85 -12.14
N ARG A 74 8.19 -4.34 -11.77
CA ARG A 74 9.46 -4.05 -12.46
C ARG A 74 9.50 -4.50 -13.92
N ASN A 75 8.62 -5.42 -14.33
CA ASN A 75 8.52 -5.99 -15.66
C ASN A 75 7.36 -5.39 -16.49
N GLY A 76 6.54 -4.51 -15.90
CA GLY A 76 5.42 -3.84 -16.55
C GLY A 76 4.06 -4.50 -16.31
N GLU A 77 4.00 -5.54 -15.49
CA GLU A 77 2.76 -6.21 -15.10
C GLU A 77 1.95 -5.33 -14.13
N VAL A 78 0.64 -5.28 -14.30
CA VAL A 78 -0.23 -4.42 -13.50
C VAL A 78 -0.38 -4.93 -12.07
N LEU A 79 -0.14 -4.04 -11.09
CA LEU A 79 -0.32 -4.27 -9.65
C LEU A 79 -1.55 -3.52 -9.09
N ALA A 80 -1.85 -2.34 -9.63
CA ALA A 80 -3.08 -1.61 -9.34
C ALA A 80 -3.46 -0.72 -10.54
N MET A 81 -4.74 -0.69 -10.89
CA MET A 81 -5.24 0.10 -12.03
C MET A 81 -6.60 0.71 -11.75
N SER A 82 -6.91 1.81 -12.44
CA SER A 82 -8.25 2.37 -12.46
C SER A 82 -9.10 1.74 -13.56
N VAL A 83 -10.26 1.21 -13.18
CA VAL A 83 -11.27 0.64 -14.08
C VAL A 83 -12.46 1.60 -14.16
N PRO A 84 -13.02 1.89 -15.34
CA PRO A 84 -14.21 2.72 -15.46
C PRO A 84 -15.36 2.21 -14.58
N SER A 85 -16.00 3.12 -13.86
CA SER A 85 -17.17 2.82 -13.03
C SER A 85 -18.19 3.94 -13.16
N ARG A 86 -19.38 3.72 -12.60
CA ARG A 86 -20.45 4.70 -12.55
C ARG A 86 -20.91 4.93 -11.12
N ASP A 87 -21.17 6.18 -10.77
CA ASP A 87 -21.89 6.52 -9.55
C ASP A 87 -23.37 6.67 -9.91
N ILE A 88 -24.24 5.94 -9.21
CA ILE A 88 -25.70 5.98 -9.40
C ILE A 88 -26.27 7.05 -8.48
N VAL A 89 -26.89 8.06 -9.07
CA VAL A 89 -27.37 9.25 -8.36
C VAL A 89 -28.87 9.43 -8.57
N ALA A 90 -29.52 9.94 -7.53
CA ALA A 90 -30.93 10.27 -7.52
C ALA A 90 -31.13 11.79 -7.41
N ASN A 91 -32.22 12.28 -7.99
CA ASN A 91 -32.85 13.54 -7.64
C ASN A 91 -34.09 13.25 -6.77
N PRO A 92 -33.94 13.27 -5.42
CA PRO A 92 -35.05 13.00 -4.51
C PRO A 92 -36.29 13.85 -4.73
N GLN A 93 -36.12 15.14 -5.01
CA GLN A 93 -37.24 16.06 -5.19
C GLN A 93 -38.13 15.64 -6.37
N ASP A 94 -37.50 15.26 -7.50
CA ASP A 94 -38.22 14.78 -8.68
C ASP A 94 -38.91 13.44 -8.39
N ILE A 95 -38.26 12.52 -7.68
CA ILE A 95 -38.81 11.19 -7.38
C ILE A 95 -40.05 11.32 -6.48
N VAL A 96 -39.99 12.20 -5.47
CA VAL A 96 -41.07 12.43 -4.50
C VAL A 96 -42.24 13.18 -5.17
N SER A 97 -41.98 14.15 -6.04
CA SER A 97 -43.04 14.90 -6.73
C SER A 97 -43.88 14.02 -7.66
N HIS A 98 -43.28 12.96 -8.23
CA HIS A 98 -43.97 12.02 -9.13
C HIS A 98 -44.71 10.88 -8.41
N GLN A 99 -44.75 10.87 -7.06
CA GLN A 99 -45.40 9.82 -6.26
C GLN A 99 -44.97 8.40 -6.68
N THR A 100 -43.66 8.22 -6.82
CA THR A 100 -43.06 7.01 -7.38
C THR A 100 -43.41 5.75 -6.58
N ASP A 101 -43.82 4.69 -7.27
CA ASP A 101 -44.01 3.35 -6.69
C ASP A 101 -42.67 2.59 -6.63
N PHE A 102 -42.12 2.49 -5.42
CA PHE A 102 -40.87 1.77 -5.13
C PHE A 102 -41.03 0.24 -5.20
N ASP A 103 -42.26 -0.27 -5.23
CA ASP A 103 -42.54 -1.70 -5.34
C ASP A 103 -42.70 -2.16 -6.80
N ASN A 104 -42.48 -1.29 -7.78
CA ASN A 104 -42.53 -1.71 -9.18
C ASN A 104 -41.31 -2.55 -9.58
N ALA A 105 -41.39 -3.24 -10.73
CA ALA A 105 -40.32 -4.10 -11.22
C ALA A 105 -38.98 -3.37 -11.43
N LYS A 106 -39.01 -2.10 -11.84
CA LYS A 106 -37.80 -1.30 -12.07
C LYS A 106 -37.07 -1.00 -10.77
N TRP A 107 -37.80 -0.59 -9.72
CA TRP A 107 -37.21 -0.29 -8.41
C TRP A 107 -36.75 -1.54 -7.67
N ARG A 108 -37.44 -2.68 -7.83
CA ARG A 108 -36.95 -3.96 -7.33
C ARG A 108 -35.64 -4.38 -8.00
N TYR A 109 -35.54 -4.23 -9.32
CA TYR A 109 -34.29 -4.49 -10.03
C TYR A 109 -33.18 -3.54 -9.57
N LEU A 110 -33.45 -2.23 -9.50
CA LEU A 110 -32.49 -1.24 -9.02
C LEU A 110 -31.99 -1.59 -7.60
N ALA A 111 -32.90 -1.92 -6.69
CA ALA A 111 -32.53 -2.33 -5.34
C ALA A 111 -31.63 -3.57 -5.34
N GLY A 112 -32.00 -4.61 -6.10
CA GLY A 112 -31.19 -5.82 -6.24
C GLY A 112 -29.81 -5.56 -6.83
N ALA A 113 -29.73 -4.75 -7.89
CA ALA A 113 -28.47 -4.36 -8.53
C ALA A 113 -27.53 -3.58 -7.60
N LEU A 114 -28.10 -2.82 -6.66
CA LEU A 114 -27.36 -2.06 -5.64
C LEU A 114 -27.20 -2.84 -4.32
N ASN A 115 -27.52 -4.14 -4.28
CA ASN A 115 -27.46 -4.98 -3.07
C ASN A 115 -28.19 -4.37 -1.85
N THR A 116 -29.34 -3.74 -2.08
CA THR A 116 -30.19 -3.08 -1.07
C THR A 116 -31.65 -3.53 -1.23
N THR A 117 -32.54 -3.11 -0.33
CA THR A 117 -33.99 -3.30 -0.50
C THR A 117 -34.70 -2.05 -1.03
N PRO A 118 -35.86 -2.19 -1.70
CA PRO A 118 -36.68 -1.04 -2.12
C PRO A 118 -37.07 -0.13 -0.96
N GLU A 119 -37.35 -0.70 0.22
CA GLU A 119 -37.69 0.05 1.43
C GLU A 119 -36.52 0.91 1.91
N GLN A 120 -35.29 0.36 1.86
CA GLN A 120 -34.09 1.11 2.23
C GLN A 120 -33.84 2.27 1.25
N LEU A 121 -34.01 2.05 -0.06
CA LEU A 121 -33.91 3.13 -1.06
C LEU A 121 -34.98 4.20 -0.83
N LYS A 122 -36.23 3.79 -0.60
CA LYS A 122 -37.34 4.69 -0.28
C LYS A 122 -36.99 5.56 0.93
N LEU A 123 -36.57 4.96 2.04
CA LEU A 123 -36.19 5.70 3.25
C LEU A 123 -35.05 6.68 2.97
N LYS A 124 -34.00 6.25 2.27
CA LYS A 124 -32.85 7.09 1.91
C LYS A 124 -33.25 8.29 1.06
N ILE A 125 -34.17 8.11 0.11
CA ILE A 125 -34.66 9.17 -0.78
C ILE A 125 -35.60 10.14 -0.04
N TYR A 126 -36.61 9.63 0.67
CA TYR A 126 -37.57 10.47 1.40
C TYR A 126 -36.93 11.29 2.53
N HIS A 127 -35.88 10.77 3.17
CA HIS A 127 -35.11 11.54 4.17
C HIS A 127 -34.34 12.72 3.53
N ASN A 128 -34.19 12.73 2.21
CA ASN A 128 -33.47 13.74 1.45
C ASN A 128 -34.35 14.43 0.40
N ASP A 129 -35.68 14.45 0.61
CA ASP A 129 -36.72 14.93 -0.32
C ASP A 129 -36.54 16.35 -0.88
N ARG A 130 -35.79 17.23 -0.18
CA ARG A 130 -35.48 18.59 -0.62
C ARG A 130 -34.19 18.72 -1.43
N ARG A 131 -33.45 17.62 -1.66
CA ARG A 131 -32.18 17.63 -2.41
C ARG A 131 -32.44 17.34 -3.89
N HIS A 132 -31.64 17.97 -4.74
CA HIS A 132 -31.58 17.68 -6.17
C HIS A 132 -30.50 16.65 -6.54
N PHE A 133 -29.70 16.20 -5.56
CA PHE A 133 -28.59 15.29 -5.77
C PHE A 133 -28.37 14.41 -4.54
N LEU A 134 -28.31 13.11 -4.76
CA LEU A 134 -28.06 12.09 -3.74
C LEU A 134 -27.36 10.88 -4.36
N PHE A 135 -26.20 10.49 -3.86
CA PHE A 135 -25.59 9.21 -4.22
C PHE A 135 -26.44 8.05 -3.67
N LEU A 136 -26.96 7.21 -4.55
CA LEU A 136 -27.57 5.94 -4.16
C LEU A 136 -26.50 4.89 -3.92
N GLU A 137 -25.56 4.76 -4.85
CA GLU A 137 -24.40 3.87 -4.78
C GLU A 137 -23.25 4.46 -5.58
N ARG A 138 -22.00 4.17 -5.18
CA ARG A 138 -20.81 4.69 -5.86
C ARG A 138 -19.93 3.56 -6.39
N LYS A 139 -19.17 3.85 -7.44
CA LYS A 139 -18.24 2.91 -8.08
C LYS A 139 -18.89 1.61 -8.55
N VAL A 140 -20.13 1.70 -9.02
CA VAL A 140 -20.87 0.60 -9.62
C VAL A 140 -20.18 0.17 -10.91
N GLU A 141 -20.05 -1.14 -11.10
CA GLU A 141 -19.49 -1.71 -12.32
C GLU A 141 -20.26 -1.22 -13.55
N GLN A 142 -19.54 -0.92 -14.63
CA GLN A 142 -20.14 -0.33 -15.84
C GLN A 142 -21.27 -1.19 -16.44
N GLY A 143 -21.17 -2.53 -16.37
CA GLY A 143 -22.25 -3.42 -16.84
C GLY A 143 -23.54 -3.25 -16.05
N ILE A 144 -23.46 -3.29 -14.71
CA ILE A 144 -24.60 -3.09 -13.82
C ILE A 144 -25.21 -1.69 -14.01
N ALA A 145 -24.37 -0.66 -14.14
CA ALA A 145 -24.82 0.70 -14.36
C ALA A 145 -25.53 0.87 -15.70
N HIS A 146 -25.05 0.21 -16.76
CA HIS A 146 -25.72 0.18 -18.06
C HIS A 146 -27.12 -0.42 -17.96
N ASP A 147 -27.26 -1.55 -17.27
CA ASP A 147 -28.56 -2.19 -17.05
C ASP A 147 -29.52 -1.29 -16.26
N ILE A 148 -29.02 -0.61 -15.22
CA ILE A 148 -29.79 0.38 -14.46
C ILE A 148 -30.24 1.54 -15.36
N SER A 149 -29.35 2.06 -16.20
CA SER A 149 -29.67 3.16 -17.12
C SER A 149 -30.73 2.74 -18.15
N ALA A 150 -30.69 1.49 -18.63
CA ALA A 150 -31.65 0.96 -19.61
C ALA A 150 -33.08 0.85 -19.05
N LEU A 151 -33.26 0.85 -17.72
CA LEU A 151 -34.58 0.87 -17.09
C LEU A 151 -35.32 2.20 -17.27
N HIS A 152 -34.60 3.30 -17.56
CA HIS A 152 -35.16 4.65 -17.61
C HIS A 152 -36.03 4.98 -16.38
N VAL A 153 -35.46 4.80 -15.18
CA VAL A 153 -36.14 5.15 -13.92
C VAL A 153 -36.11 6.67 -13.75
N ALA A 154 -37.29 7.28 -13.62
CA ALA A 154 -37.41 8.73 -13.44
C ALA A 154 -36.66 9.18 -12.18
N GLY A 155 -35.88 10.26 -12.32
CA GLY A 155 -35.09 10.83 -11.23
C GLY A 155 -33.82 10.06 -10.87
N ILE A 156 -33.46 9.01 -11.62
CA ILE A 156 -32.17 8.30 -11.50
C ILE A 156 -31.28 8.64 -12.69
N SER A 157 -30.01 8.93 -12.41
CA SER A 157 -28.99 9.16 -13.44
C SER A 157 -27.66 8.55 -13.00
N GLU A 158 -26.70 8.49 -13.93
CA GLU A 158 -25.34 8.03 -13.67
C GLU A 158 -24.32 9.14 -13.89
N THR A 159 -23.23 9.09 -13.15
CA THR A 159 -22.06 9.95 -13.36
C THR A 159 -20.82 9.09 -13.56
N SER A 160 -19.94 9.48 -14.49
CA SER A 160 -18.66 8.79 -14.71
C SER A 160 -17.80 8.87 -13.45
N ASP A 161 -17.15 7.77 -13.08
CA ASP A 161 -16.02 7.74 -12.14
C ASP A 161 -15.06 6.59 -12.53
N TYR A 162 -14.05 6.37 -11.72
CA TYR A 162 -13.17 5.21 -11.79
C TYR A 162 -13.14 4.49 -10.45
N SER A 163 -13.15 3.16 -10.49
CA SER A 163 -12.87 2.31 -9.35
C SER A 163 -11.43 1.81 -9.41
N ARG A 164 -10.84 1.50 -8.25
CA ARG A 164 -9.48 0.98 -8.17
C ARG A 164 -9.53 -0.54 -8.06
N PHE A 165 -8.79 -1.21 -8.93
CA PHE A 165 -8.71 -2.66 -9.00
C PHE A 165 -7.28 -3.14 -8.77
N TYR A 166 -7.14 -4.22 -8.01
CA TYR A 166 -5.86 -4.79 -7.59
C TYR A 166 -5.76 -6.26 -8.02
N PRO A 167 -5.10 -6.57 -9.15
CA PRO A 167 -5.05 -7.92 -9.70
C PRO A 167 -4.44 -8.97 -8.77
N MET A 168 -3.47 -8.59 -7.93
CA MET A 168 -2.82 -9.51 -6.99
C MET A 168 -3.62 -9.78 -5.71
N GLY A 169 -4.75 -9.09 -5.51
CA GLY A 169 -5.58 -9.26 -4.32
C GLY A 169 -4.79 -9.21 -3.02
N GLU A 170 -4.96 -10.23 -2.19
CA GLU A 170 -4.27 -10.36 -0.89
C GLU A 170 -2.74 -10.46 -0.96
N ALA A 171 -2.17 -10.90 -2.09
CA ALA A 171 -0.75 -11.20 -2.16
C ALA A 171 0.15 -9.95 -2.05
N ALA A 172 -0.38 -8.77 -2.34
CA ALA A 172 0.34 -7.51 -2.28
C ALA A 172 -0.41 -6.40 -1.51
N ALA A 173 -1.57 -6.71 -0.91
CA ALA A 173 -2.47 -5.71 -0.35
C ALA A 173 -1.84 -4.83 0.76
N PRO A 174 -1.08 -5.37 1.73
CA PRO A 174 -0.48 -4.55 2.79
C PRO A 174 0.62 -3.62 2.25
N LEU A 175 1.25 -3.98 1.13
CA LEU A 175 2.29 -3.18 0.48
C LEU A 175 1.68 -2.09 -0.41
N ILE A 176 0.85 -2.50 -1.38
CA ILE A 176 0.22 -1.59 -2.33
C ILE A 176 -0.71 -0.64 -1.60
N GLY A 177 -1.45 -1.15 -0.62
CA GLY A 177 -2.43 -0.40 0.14
C GLY A 177 -3.77 -0.30 -0.56
N LEU A 178 -4.54 0.70 -0.16
CA LEU A 178 -5.91 0.90 -0.63
C LEU A 178 -6.21 2.37 -0.89
N VAL A 179 -7.24 2.61 -1.70
CA VAL A 179 -7.78 3.94 -1.94
C VAL A 179 -9.19 4.04 -1.36
N GLY A 180 -9.56 5.24 -0.94
CA GLY A 180 -10.89 5.55 -0.48
C GLY A 180 -11.88 5.69 -1.63
N ILE A 181 -13.15 5.87 -1.26
CA ILE A 181 -14.25 6.11 -2.20
C ILE A 181 -14.05 7.38 -3.03
N ASP A 182 -13.23 8.32 -2.56
CA ASP A 182 -12.87 9.56 -3.24
C ASP A 182 -11.55 9.47 -4.03
N ASN A 183 -11.05 8.27 -4.31
CA ASN A 183 -9.80 8.00 -5.03
C ASN A 183 -8.52 8.51 -4.35
N SER A 184 -8.59 8.87 -3.07
CA SER A 184 -7.44 9.22 -2.23
C SER A 184 -6.77 7.97 -1.67
N GLY A 185 -5.43 7.91 -1.71
CA GLY A 185 -4.67 6.83 -1.10
C GLY A 185 -4.75 6.83 0.42
N LEU A 186 -5.18 5.72 1.00
CA LEU A 186 -5.42 5.58 2.44
C LEU A 186 -4.31 4.81 3.17
N SER A 187 -3.65 3.87 2.50
CA SER A 187 -2.53 3.10 3.06
C SER A 187 -1.50 2.71 1.99
N GLY A 188 -0.38 2.13 2.43
CA GLY A 188 0.65 1.58 1.55
C GLY A 188 1.21 2.58 0.54
N ILE A 189 1.63 2.06 -0.62
CA ILE A 189 2.14 2.84 -1.74
C ILE A 189 1.07 3.79 -2.29
N GLU A 190 -0.20 3.39 -2.29
CA GLU A 190 -1.31 4.26 -2.72
C GLU A 190 -1.33 5.57 -1.92
N HIS A 191 -1.07 5.51 -0.61
CA HIS A 191 -0.97 6.70 0.23
C HIS A 191 0.33 7.48 -0.01
N SER A 192 1.48 6.82 0.05
CA SER A 192 2.79 7.47 -0.11
C SER A 192 2.91 8.22 -1.44
N PHE A 193 2.46 7.59 -2.52
CA PHE A 193 2.53 8.14 -3.86
C PHE A 193 1.23 8.82 -4.28
N ASN A 194 0.32 9.13 -3.36
CA ASN A 194 -0.98 9.69 -3.68
C ASN A 194 -0.90 10.92 -4.60
N HIS A 195 0.03 11.84 -4.33
CA HIS A 195 0.23 13.03 -5.14
C HIS A 195 0.81 12.75 -6.53
N LEU A 196 1.58 11.67 -6.70
CA LEU A 196 2.14 11.24 -7.98
C LEU A 196 1.13 10.44 -8.80
N LEU A 197 0.22 9.74 -8.13
CA LEU A 197 -0.78 8.86 -8.74
C LEU A 197 -2.04 9.62 -9.17
N LEU A 198 -2.31 10.78 -8.57
CA LEU A 198 -3.41 11.66 -8.96
C LEU A 198 -3.02 12.45 -10.20
N GLY A 199 -3.84 12.33 -11.25
CA GLY A 199 -3.78 13.22 -12.40
C GLY A 199 -4.47 14.56 -12.14
N HIS A 200 -4.59 15.38 -13.18
CA HIS A 200 -5.38 16.60 -13.14
C HIS A 200 -6.82 16.33 -13.56
N LEU A 201 -7.77 16.75 -12.73
CA LEU A 201 -9.20 16.67 -13.01
C LEU A 201 -9.56 17.61 -14.16
N GLY A 202 -10.44 17.14 -15.05
CA GLY A 202 -11.01 17.98 -16.10
C GLY A 202 -12.20 18.79 -15.58
N LYS A 203 -12.67 19.73 -16.39
CA LYS A 203 -13.85 20.55 -16.09
C LYS A 203 -14.71 20.72 -17.34
N LYS A 204 -16.01 20.57 -17.18
CA LYS A 204 -16.96 20.81 -18.26
C LYS A 204 -18.01 21.81 -17.80
N THR A 205 -18.05 22.96 -18.46
CA THR A 205 -19.07 23.99 -18.24
C THR A 205 -20.06 23.92 -19.38
N TYR A 206 -21.33 23.68 -19.05
CA TYR A 206 -22.41 23.57 -20.01
C TYR A 206 -23.64 24.35 -19.55
N ARG A 207 -24.53 24.65 -20.50
CA ARG A 207 -25.83 25.24 -20.26
C ARG A 207 -26.91 24.15 -20.40
N GLN A 208 -27.78 24.07 -19.41
CA GLN A 208 -28.93 23.15 -19.39
C GLN A 208 -30.26 23.90 -19.50
N ASP A 209 -31.29 23.20 -19.94
CA ASP A 209 -32.67 23.69 -19.95
C ASP A 209 -33.37 23.47 -18.58
N ALA A 210 -34.68 23.74 -18.51
CA ALA A 210 -35.46 23.56 -17.29
C ALA A 210 -35.69 22.08 -16.91
N HIS A 211 -35.50 21.14 -17.84
CA HIS A 211 -35.61 19.70 -17.64
C HIS A 211 -34.26 19.05 -17.30
N GLY A 212 -33.16 19.82 -17.37
CA GLY A 212 -31.80 19.37 -17.06
C GLY A 212 -31.02 18.89 -18.28
N ASP A 213 -31.60 18.97 -19.49
CA ASP A 213 -30.95 18.54 -20.72
C ASP A 213 -29.87 19.52 -21.14
N ILE A 214 -28.73 19.01 -21.60
CA ILE A 214 -27.58 19.83 -22.03
C ILE A 214 -27.91 20.48 -23.38
N VAL A 215 -28.04 21.81 -23.38
CA VAL A 215 -28.33 22.61 -24.58
C VAL A 215 -27.05 23.02 -25.32
N SER A 216 -25.99 23.36 -24.57
CA SER A 216 -24.70 23.77 -25.17
C SER A 216 -23.54 23.57 -24.20
N VAL A 217 -22.39 23.15 -24.71
CA VAL A 217 -21.12 23.11 -23.96
C VAL A 217 -20.37 24.40 -24.23
N LEU A 218 -19.99 25.12 -23.19
CA LEU A 218 -19.32 26.42 -23.28
C LEU A 218 -17.81 26.30 -23.15
N ASN A 219 -17.35 25.42 -22.25
CA ASN A 219 -15.93 25.13 -22.04
C ASN A 219 -15.75 23.68 -21.63
N GLU A 220 -14.71 23.03 -22.11
CA GLU A 220 -14.36 21.65 -21.75
C GLU A 220 -12.84 21.51 -21.68
N GLU A 221 -12.34 21.33 -20.46
CA GLU A 221 -10.96 20.99 -20.13
C GLU A 221 -10.91 19.48 -19.88
N ALA A 222 -10.21 18.75 -20.75
CA ALA A 222 -10.10 17.30 -20.63
C ALA A 222 -9.27 16.90 -19.38
N PRO A 223 -9.65 15.83 -18.66
CA PRO A 223 -8.84 15.30 -17.57
C PRO A 223 -7.50 14.79 -18.10
N GLN A 224 -6.44 14.96 -17.32
CA GLN A 224 -5.09 14.49 -17.65
C GLN A 224 -4.69 13.41 -16.64
N PRO A 225 -4.48 12.14 -17.06
CA PRO A 225 -4.02 11.10 -16.16
C PRO A 225 -2.55 11.29 -15.80
N ALA A 226 -2.16 10.88 -14.60
CA ALA A 226 -0.75 10.85 -14.21
C ALA A 226 0.00 9.68 -14.89
N PRO A 227 1.31 9.80 -15.14
CA PRO A 227 2.11 8.72 -15.72
C PRO A 227 2.14 7.48 -14.84
N THR A 228 2.20 6.30 -15.45
CA THR A 228 2.39 5.01 -14.77
C THR A 228 3.64 5.03 -13.89
N ILE A 229 3.53 4.51 -12.67
CA ILE A 229 4.66 4.34 -11.76
C ILE A 229 5.10 2.88 -11.77
N GLN A 230 6.38 2.67 -12.10
CA GLN A 230 7.01 1.36 -12.09
C GLN A 230 7.67 1.08 -10.74
N LEU A 231 7.16 0.08 -10.03
CA LEU A 231 7.71 -0.38 -8.76
C LEU A 231 8.93 -1.28 -8.97
N SER A 232 9.73 -1.45 -7.91
CA SER A 232 10.86 -2.40 -7.89
C SER A 232 10.41 -3.85 -7.75
N ILE A 233 9.16 -4.03 -7.29
CA ILE A 233 8.53 -5.32 -7.00
C ILE A 233 8.51 -6.18 -8.25
N ASP A 234 8.87 -7.45 -8.10
CA ASP A 234 8.62 -8.47 -9.11
C ASP A 234 7.33 -9.21 -8.74
N LYS A 235 6.37 -9.27 -9.66
CA LYS A 235 5.07 -9.89 -9.41
C LYS A 235 5.20 -11.38 -9.06
N TYR A 236 6.14 -12.10 -9.68
CA TYR A 236 6.38 -13.52 -9.39
C TYR A 236 6.97 -13.68 -8.00
N ASP A 237 8.04 -12.94 -7.69
CA ASP A 237 8.71 -13.03 -6.39
C ASP A 237 7.78 -12.62 -5.25
N GLN A 238 6.96 -11.59 -5.45
CA GLN A 238 5.96 -11.15 -4.47
C GLN A 238 4.91 -12.23 -4.19
N TYR A 239 4.38 -12.87 -5.25
CA TYR A 239 3.40 -13.94 -5.09
C TYR A 239 4.00 -15.16 -4.38
N THR A 240 5.19 -15.58 -4.80
CA THR A 240 5.93 -16.70 -4.17
C THR A 240 6.23 -16.41 -2.71
N ALA A 241 6.73 -15.21 -2.39
CA ALA A 241 6.97 -14.78 -1.02
C ALA A 241 5.69 -14.80 -0.19
N PHE A 242 4.56 -14.37 -0.76
CA PHE A 242 3.26 -14.39 -0.08
C PHE A 242 2.72 -15.80 0.14
N SER A 243 2.71 -16.67 -0.88
CA SER A 243 2.10 -18.00 -0.76
C SER A 243 2.84 -18.86 0.26
N GLU A 244 4.18 -18.89 0.17
CA GLU A 244 5.00 -19.69 1.09
C GLU A 244 4.97 -19.13 2.51
N LEU A 245 4.91 -17.81 2.67
CA LEU A 245 4.74 -17.16 3.97
C LEU A 245 3.38 -17.51 4.59
N ARG A 246 2.29 -17.38 3.84
CA ARG A 246 0.93 -17.71 4.29
C ARG A 246 0.90 -19.15 4.77
N ASP A 247 1.37 -20.08 3.93
CA ASP A 247 1.35 -21.51 4.24
C ASP A 247 2.22 -21.81 5.47
N GLY A 248 3.37 -21.13 5.61
CA GLY A 248 4.22 -21.17 6.79
C GLY A 248 3.53 -20.67 8.07
N VAL A 249 2.82 -19.54 8.02
CA VAL A 249 2.07 -19.00 9.17
C VAL A 249 0.94 -19.94 9.56
N LEU A 250 0.15 -20.42 8.58
CA LEU A 250 -0.97 -21.32 8.81
C LEU A 250 -0.52 -22.67 9.39
N ALA A 251 0.51 -23.29 8.81
CA ALA A 251 1.03 -24.58 9.27
C ALA A 251 1.55 -24.52 10.72
N ASN A 252 2.04 -23.34 11.15
CA ASN A 252 2.55 -23.14 12.49
C ASN A 252 1.53 -22.52 13.47
N ASN A 253 0.29 -22.29 13.03
CA ASN A 253 -0.75 -21.57 13.79
C ASN A 253 -0.19 -20.27 14.41
N ALA A 254 0.57 -19.52 13.61
CA ALA A 254 1.23 -18.30 14.06
C ALA A 254 0.29 -17.10 13.94
N ASP A 255 0.54 -16.04 14.71
CA ASP A 255 -0.31 -14.84 14.69
C ASP A 255 -0.13 -14.03 13.41
N SER A 256 1.09 -13.97 12.89
CA SER A 256 1.45 -13.22 11.69
C SER A 256 2.82 -13.64 11.17
N GLY A 257 3.21 -13.13 10.01
CA GLY A 257 4.55 -13.24 9.47
C GLY A 257 4.81 -12.24 8.36
N THR A 258 6.08 -12.14 7.96
CA THR A 258 6.50 -11.33 6.81
C THR A 258 7.69 -11.96 6.10
N ALA A 259 7.80 -11.68 4.81
CA ALA A 259 8.96 -11.99 3.98
C ALA A 259 9.36 -10.73 3.21
N VAL A 260 10.65 -10.36 3.29
CA VAL A 260 11.22 -9.19 2.61
C VAL A 260 12.41 -9.64 1.77
N LEU A 261 12.32 -9.44 0.47
CA LEU A 261 13.34 -9.78 -0.52
C LEU A 261 13.93 -8.50 -1.12
N VAL A 262 15.26 -8.36 -1.05
CA VAL A 262 16.00 -7.19 -1.51
C VAL A 262 17.04 -7.64 -2.54
N LYS A 263 17.10 -6.94 -3.67
CA LYS A 263 18.15 -7.08 -4.67
C LYS A 263 19.42 -6.37 -4.21
N ILE A 264 20.52 -7.11 -4.10
CA ILE A 264 21.73 -6.66 -3.39
C ILE A 264 22.44 -5.50 -4.08
N ASP A 265 22.56 -5.56 -5.41
CA ASP A 265 23.30 -4.58 -6.21
C ASP A 265 22.56 -3.23 -6.35
N THR A 266 21.24 -3.17 -6.13
CA THR A 266 20.45 -1.94 -6.31
C THR A 266 19.76 -1.45 -5.04
N GLY A 267 19.61 -2.30 -4.02
CA GLY A 267 18.76 -1.99 -2.86
C GLY A 267 17.26 -2.03 -3.17
N GLU A 268 16.87 -2.48 -4.37
CA GLU A 268 15.48 -2.63 -4.78
C GLU A 268 14.78 -3.71 -3.94
N ILE A 269 13.57 -3.42 -3.48
CA ILE A 269 12.71 -4.41 -2.83
C ILE A 269 11.98 -5.16 -3.92
N LEU A 270 12.26 -6.46 -4.05
CA LEU A 270 11.63 -7.34 -5.03
C LEU A 270 10.31 -7.91 -4.51
N ALA A 271 10.23 -8.16 -3.20
CA ALA A 271 9.02 -8.59 -2.54
C ALA A 271 8.96 -8.06 -1.09
N MET A 272 7.77 -7.68 -0.65
CA MET A 272 7.44 -7.34 0.74
C MET A 272 6.06 -7.90 1.07
N ALA A 273 6.02 -9.15 1.51
CA ALA A 273 4.78 -9.86 1.84
C ALA A 273 4.51 -9.81 3.35
N SER A 274 3.25 -9.70 3.73
CA SER A 274 2.76 -9.81 5.11
C SER A 274 1.56 -10.75 5.16
N TYR A 275 1.44 -11.52 6.23
CA TYR A 275 0.27 -12.33 6.52
C TYR A 275 -0.06 -12.24 8.03
N PRO A 276 -1.33 -12.18 8.46
CA PRO A 276 -2.56 -12.18 7.65
C PRO A 276 -2.65 -10.97 6.73
N SER A 277 -3.40 -11.13 5.64
CA SER A 277 -3.62 -10.11 4.59
C SER A 277 -5.11 -10.03 4.26
N PHE A 278 -5.50 -9.13 3.37
CA PHE A 278 -6.89 -8.89 3.01
C PHE A 278 -7.04 -8.71 1.50
N ASN A 279 -8.24 -8.95 0.95
CA ASN A 279 -8.51 -8.66 -0.44
C ASN A 279 -8.95 -7.19 -0.61
N PRO A 280 -8.14 -6.30 -1.22
CA PRO A 280 -8.46 -4.88 -1.35
C PRO A 280 -9.60 -4.62 -2.35
N ASN A 281 -10.00 -5.60 -3.15
CA ASN A 281 -11.18 -5.52 -4.03
C ASN A 281 -12.48 -5.90 -3.30
N ASN A 282 -12.40 -6.52 -2.11
CA ASN A 282 -13.55 -6.83 -1.27
C ASN A 282 -13.25 -6.54 0.21
N MET A 283 -13.65 -5.35 0.65
CA MET A 283 -13.40 -4.86 2.02
C MET A 283 -14.45 -5.34 3.04
N GLN A 284 -15.35 -6.27 2.67
CA GLN A 284 -16.33 -6.83 3.60
C GLN A 284 -15.64 -7.65 4.69
N ALA A 285 -15.92 -7.31 5.94
CA ALA A 285 -15.41 -8.01 7.13
C ALA A 285 -13.87 -8.02 7.30
N VAL A 286 -13.13 -7.14 6.62
CA VAL A 286 -11.68 -7.00 6.82
C VAL A 286 -11.37 -6.42 8.20
N GLN A 287 -10.45 -7.07 8.91
CA GLN A 287 -10.01 -6.67 10.24
C GLN A 287 -8.76 -5.77 10.15
N ALA A 288 -8.61 -4.87 11.12
CA ALA A 288 -7.47 -3.95 11.14
C ALA A 288 -6.10 -4.67 11.19
N ALA A 289 -6.04 -5.87 11.79
CA ALA A 289 -4.81 -6.68 11.84
C ALA A 289 -4.34 -7.14 10.45
N GLU A 290 -5.27 -7.42 9.53
CA GLU A 290 -5.00 -7.90 8.17
C GLU A 290 -4.44 -6.78 7.28
N MET A 291 -4.76 -5.52 7.60
CA MET A 291 -4.28 -4.36 6.85
C MET A 291 -2.85 -3.94 7.20
N ARG A 292 -2.23 -4.57 8.21
CA ARG A 292 -0.88 -4.21 8.68
C ARG A 292 0.17 -4.71 7.72
N ASN A 293 1.14 -3.83 7.41
CA ASN A 293 2.37 -4.23 6.76
C ASN A 293 3.41 -4.59 7.84
N VAL A 294 3.40 -5.86 8.24
CA VAL A 294 4.25 -6.42 9.29
C VAL A 294 5.74 -6.15 9.03
N ALA A 295 6.16 -6.04 7.76
CA ALA A 295 7.54 -5.74 7.38
C ALA A 295 8.07 -4.39 7.91
N ILE A 296 7.17 -3.41 8.08
CA ILE A 296 7.52 -2.03 8.45
C ILE A 296 6.85 -1.56 9.74
N ASN A 297 5.67 -2.09 10.10
CA ASN A 297 4.94 -1.66 11.28
C ASN A 297 5.49 -2.32 12.56
N ASP A 298 5.92 -3.57 12.45
CA ASP A 298 6.33 -4.38 13.59
C ASP A 298 7.85 -4.32 13.77
N SER A 299 8.29 -4.26 15.02
CA SER A 299 9.69 -4.38 15.37
C SER A 299 9.88 -5.47 16.41
N PHE A 300 10.99 -6.18 16.34
CA PHE A 300 11.34 -7.28 17.23
C PHE A 300 12.82 -7.19 17.63
N GLU A 301 13.19 -7.87 18.72
CA GLU A 301 14.60 -8.01 19.07
C GLU A 301 15.27 -8.96 18.06
N PRO A 302 16.26 -8.48 17.27
CA PRO A 302 16.79 -9.23 16.13
C PRO A 302 17.58 -10.48 16.54
N GLY A 303 17.93 -10.59 17.82
CA GLY A 303 18.60 -11.73 18.43
C GLY A 303 19.80 -12.20 17.61
N SER A 304 19.84 -13.50 17.28
CA SER A 304 21.00 -14.11 16.62
C SER A 304 21.35 -13.52 15.24
N THR A 305 20.42 -12.82 14.56
CA THR A 305 20.66 -12.26 13.22
C THR A 305 21.74 -11.18 13.18
N VAL A 306 22.10 -10.56 14.32
CA VAL A 306 23.16 -9.54 14.38
C VAL A 306 24.55 -10.11 14.66
N LYS A 307 24.66 -11.38 15.06
CA LYS A 307 25.95 -12.03 15.39
C LYS A 307 26.99 -11.93 14.27
N PRO A 308 26.65 -12.04 12.97
CA PRO A 308 27.63 -11.80 11.90
C PRO A 308 28.32 -10.44 12.01
N LEU A 309 27.61 -9.38 12.40
CA LEU A 309 28.18 -8.05 12.58
C LEU A 309 29.17 -8.00 13.74
N VAL A 310 28.92 -8.75 14.82
CA VAL A 310 29.86 -8.87 15.95
C VAL A 310 31.15 -9.57 15.51
N ILE A 311 31.03 -10.64 14.72
CA ILE A 311 32.20 -11.35 14.18
C ILE A 311 32.99 -10.43 13.24
N ILE A 312 32.32 -9.70 12.33
CA ILE A 312 32.96 -8.73 11.43
C ILE A 312 33.76 -7.69 12.24
N GLU A 313 33.13 -7.05 13.22
CA GLU A 313 33.80 -6.02 14.04
C GLU A 313 34.97 -6.62 14.86
N GLY A 314 34.85 -7.88 15.29
CA GLY A 314 35.90 -8.60 16.02
C GLY A 314 37.13 -8.88 15.15
N LEU A 315 36.91 -9.29 13.91
CA LEU A 315 37.96 -9.50 12.91
C LEU A 315 38.61 -8.16 12.50
N GLN A 316 37.81 -7.12 12.24
CA GLN A 316 38.29 -5.78 11.87
C GLN A 316 39.21 -5.17 12.93
N ARG A 317 38.93 -5.43 14.21
CA ARG A 317 39.73 -4.93 15.34
C ARG A 317 40.87 -5.86 15.73
N HIS A 318 41.06 -6.97 15.04
CA HIS A 318 42.04 -8.01 15.37
C HIS A 318 41.89 -8.57 16.80
N ILE A 319 40.67 -8.55 17.35
CA ILE A 319 40.35 -9.17 18.65
C ILE A 319 40.30 -10.69 18.49
N ILE A 320 39.86 -11.15 17.32
CA ILE A 320 39.82 -12.56 16.91
C ILE A 320 40.39 -12.69 15.50
N THR A 321 40.77 -13.91 15.16
CA THR A 321 41.00 -14.39 13.79
C THR A 321 39.97 -15.47 13.46
N ALA A 322 39.83 -15.84 12.18
CA ALA A 322 38.94 -16.91 11.74
C ALA A 322 39.17 -18.27 12.44
N HIS A 323 40.34 -18.47 13.03
CA HIS A 323 40.74 -19.72 13.70
C HIS A 323 40.91 -19.58 15.21
N THR A 324 40.61 -18.41 15.78
CA THR A 324 40.69 -18.20 17.23
C THR A 324 39.73 -19.14 17.93
N LEU A 325 40.23 -19.89 18.91
CA LEU A 325 39.41 -20.81 19.68
C LEU A 325 38.96 -20.11 20.96
N LEU A 326 37.66 -19.79 21.06
CA LEU A 326 37.08 -19.11 22.22
C LEU A 326 36.51 -20.13 23.21
N ASP A 327 36.65 -19.84 24.50
CA ASP A 327 35.93 -20.54 25.56
C ASP A 327 34.45 -20.20 25.46
N THR A 328 33.60 -21.22 25.40
CA THR A 328 32.14 -21.10 25.33
C THR A 328 31.45 -21.81 26.49
N THR A 329 32.14 -21.91 27.63
CA THR A 329 31.53 -22.34 28.89
C THR A 329 30.66 -21.24 29.51
N PRO A 330 29.48 -21.56 30.07
CA PRO A 330 28.59 -20.56 30.67
C PRO A 330 29.28 -19.73 31.75
N PHE A 331 29.10 -18.42 31.72
CA PHE A 331 29.76 -17.49 32.63
C PHE A 331 28.81 -16.39 33.13
N LYS A 332 29.14 -15.76 34.26
CA LYS A 332 28.34 -14.68 34.84
C LYS A 332 28.90 -13.31 34.49
N VAL A 333 28.02 -12.41 34.04
CA VAL A 333 28.31 -10.99 33.79
C VAL A 333 27.39 -10.16 34.66
N ASN A 334 27.94 -9.34 35.55
CA ASN A 334 27.18 -8.56 36.54
C ASN A 334 26.11 -9.40 37.30
N GLY A 335 26.39 -10.69 37.58
CA GLY A 335 25.47 -11.59 38.27
C GLY A 335 24.46 -12.33 37.37
N HIS A 336 24.35 -11.97 36.09
CA HIS A 336 23.51 -12.63 35.10
C HIS A 336 24.27 -13.74 34.39
N LEU A 337 23.67 -14.93 34.27
CA LEU A 337 24.27 -16.08 33.59
C LEU A 337 24.05 -15.95 32.07
N ILE A 338 25.14 -15.88 31.32
CA ILE A 338 25.12 -16.03 29.86
C ILE A 338 25.28 -17.52 29.54
N ARG A 339 24.38 -18.06 28.72
CA ARG A 339 24.36 -19.48 28.35
C ARG A 339 23.88 -19.67 26.92
N ASP A 340 24.36 -20.72 26.28
CA ASP A 340 23.88 -21.18 24.98
C ASP A 340 22.77 -22.22 25.13
N VAL A 341 22.10 -22.55 24.02
CA VAL A 341 21.10 -23.63 23.96
C VAL A 341 21.75 -25.01 24.17
N GLY A 342 22.95 -25.21 23.62
CA GLY A 342 23.74 -26.43 23.79
C GLY A 342 25.05 -26.16 24.53
N HIS A 343 25.79 -27.22 24.83
CA HIS A 343 27.09 -27.12 25.50
C HIS A 343 28.22 -27.47 24.55
N TRP A 344 29.08 -26.48 24.30
CA TRP A 344 30.33 -26.64 23.57
C TRP A 344 31.42 -25.97 24.40
N PRO A 345 32.48 -26.67 24.83
CA PRO A 345 33.50 -26.05 25.68
C PRO A 345 34.28 -24.96 24.95
N ARG A 346 34.51 -25.14 23.64
CA ARG A 346 35.22 -24.19 22.81
C ARG A 346 34.69 -24.18 21.40
N LEU A 347 34.64 -22.99 20.79
CA LEU A 347 34.20 -22.79 19.40
C LEU A 347 35.12 -21.81 18.68
N THR A 348 35.31 -22.03 17.38
CA THR A 348 35.86 -21.02 16.46
C THR A 348 34.78 -20.00 16.10
N PRO A 349 35.08 -18.85 15.46
CA PRO A 349 34.05 -17.93 14.95
C PRO A 349 33.02 -18.61 14.05
N THR A 350 33.44 -19.53 13.18
CA THR A 350 32.51 -20.37 12.38
C THR A 350 31.60 -21.20 13.29
N GLY A 351 32.16 -21.86 14.30
CA GLY A 351 31.38 -22.64 15.27
C GLY A 351 30.41 -21.78 16.09
N ILE A 352 30.81 -20.55 16.44
CA ILE A 352 29.98 -19.58 17.14
C ILE A 352 28.76 -19.22 16.29
N LEU A 353 28.93 -18.98 14.99
CA LEU A 353 27.81 -18.74 14.08
C LEU A 353 26.97 -20.01 13.92
N GLN A 354 27.58 -21.14 13.56
CA GLN A 354 26.91 -22.43 13.33
C GLN A 354 26.01 -22.86 14.48
N LYS A 355 26.52 -22.76 15.72
CA LYS A 355 25.81 -23.15 16.94
C LYS A 355 25.04 -22.01 17.57
N SER A 356 25.12 -20.83 16.98
CA SER A 356 24.57 -19.59 17.50
C SER A 356 24.94 -19.35 18.96
N SER A 357 26.23 -19.41 19.30
CA SER A 357 26.72 -19.21 20.66
C SER A 357 26.58 -17.75 21.11
N ASP A 358 25.73 -17.49 22.10
CA ASP A 358 25.60 -16.21 22.82
C ASP A 358 26.85 -15.94 23.66
N ILE A 359 27.42 -17.01 24.24
CA ILE A 359 28.65 -16.92 25.04
C ILE A 359 29.81 -16.42 24.19
N GLY A 360 30.01 -17.00 23.00
CA GLY A 360 31.11 -16.66 22.11
C GLY A 360 31.06 -15.19 21.65
N VAL A 361 29.91 -14.71 21.19
CA VAL A 361 29.75 -13.30 20.79
C VAL A 361 29.83 -12.33 21.98
N SER A 362 29.41 -12.76 23.17
CA SER A 362 29.55 -11.97 24.40
C SER A 362 31.00 -11.76 24.78
N HIS A 363 31.85 -12.79 24.70
CA HIS A 363 33.28 -12.63 24.93
C HIS A 363 33.92 -11.65 23.95
N ILE A 364 33.57 -11.75 22.67
CA ILE A 364 34.05 -10.84 21.62
C ILE A 364 33.63 -9.40 21.92
N ALA A 365 32.36 -9.19 22.25
CA ALA A 365 31.82 -7.86 22.57
C ALA A 365 32.43 -7.24 23.84
N LEU A 366 32.68 -8.05 24.88
CA LEU A 366 33.29 -7.59 26.12
C LEU A 366 34.77 -7.20 25.95
N ALA A 367 35.44 -7.75 24.94
CA ALA A 367 36.80 -7.37 24.55
C ALA A 367 36.86 -6.09 23.69
N MET A 368 35.74 -5.61 23.16
CA MET A 368 35.65 -4.38 22.34
C MET A 368 35.40 -3.13 23.19
N PRO A 369 35.73 -1.92 22.69
CA PRO A 369 35.19 -0.68 23.21
C PRO A 369 33.64 -0.69 23.24
N SER A 370 33.04 0.00 24.22
CA SER A 370 31.60 -0.03 24.46
C SER A 370 30.74 0.51 23.32
N ASP A 371 31.31 1.35 22.45
CA ASP A 371 30.65 1.97 21.31
C ASP A 371 30.79 1.15 20.01
N ALA A 372 31.68 0.14 19.98
CA ALA A 372 32.00 -0.61 18.77
C ALA A 372 30.75 -1.24 18.13
N LEU A 373 29.94 -1.93 18.93
CA LEU A 373 28.70 -2.59 18.47
C LEU A 373 27.64 -1.58 18.02
N VAL A 374 27.52 -0.46 18.73
CA VAL A 374 26.59 0.63 18.37
C VAL A 374 26.95 1.16 16.98
N ASN A 375 28.24 1.42 16.76
CA ASN A 375 28.75 1.96 15.51
C ASN A 375 28.56 1.00 14.32
N ILE A 376 28.98 -0.27 14.43
CA ILE A 376 28.78 -1.26 13.35
C ILE A 376 27.28 -1.45 13.02
N TYR A 377 26.41 -1.56 14.02
CA TYR A 377 24.97 -1.73 13.79
C TYR A 377 24.37 -0.52 13.07
N GLN A 378 24.73 0.70 13.48
CA GLN A 378 24.28 1.92 12.80
C GLN A 378 24.85 2.06 11.38
N ARG A 379 26.10 1.67 11.16
CA ARG A 379 26.73 1.64 9.82
C ARG A 379 25.93 0.73 8.87
N PHE A 380 25.48 -0.43 9.34
CA PHE A 380 24.61 -1.35 8.59
C PHE A 380 23.13 -0.94 8.56
N GLY A 381 22.77 0.19 9.18
CA GLY A 381 21.45 0.79 9.09
C GLY A 381 20.46 0.44 10.21
N LEU A 382 20.87 -0.27 11.26
CA LEU A 382 19.99 -0.47 12.41
C LEU A 382 19.74 0.84 13.16
N GLY A 383 18.51 1.05 13.63
CA GLY A 383 18.10 2.29 14.30
C GLY A 383 18.01 3.51 13.39
N LYS A 384 18.09 3.35 12.06
CA LYS A 384 17.93 4.42 11.07
C LYS A 384 16.64 4.21 10.24
N PRO A 385 15.91 5.28 9.88
CA PRO A 385 14.79 5.20 8.94
C PRO A 385 15.19 4.52 7.62
N THR A 386 14.26 3.86 6.95
CA THR A 386 14.50 3.29 5.61
C THR A 386 14.32 4.29 4.49
N LYS A 387 13.61 5.40 4.75
CA LYS A 387 13.31 6.48 3.80
C LYS A 387 12.50 6.00 2.58
N LEU A 388 11.68 4.97 2.75
CA LEU A 388 10.69 4.56 1.75
C LEU A 388 9.43 5.42 1.80
N ASP A 389 9.27 6.22 2.86
CA ASP A 389 8.13 7.10 3.12
C ASP A 389 6.79 6.33 3.10
N LEU A 390 6.81 5.06 3.51
CA LEU A 390 5.60 4.25 3.68
C LEU A 390 4.90 4.62 5.00
N PRO A 391 3.56 4.79 4.99
CA PRO A 391 2.83 5.18 6.20
C PRO A 391 2.95 4.12 7.29
N GLY A 392 3.24 4.57 8.52
CA GLY A 392 3.36 3.71 9.69
C GLY A 392 4.69 2.95 9.78
N GLU A 393 5.71 3.32 8.99
CA GLU A 393 7.05 2.77 9.13
C GLU A 393 7.62 3.02 10.54
N SER A 394 7.96 1.94 11.23
CA SER A 394 8.62 1.97 12.53
C SER A 394 10.13 2.05 12.35
N THR A 395 10.80 2.86 13.18
CA THR A 395 12.26 2.86 13.27
C THR A 395 12.79 1.83 14.29
N GLY A 396 11.89 1.11 14.96
CA GLY A 396 12.22 0.23 16.08
C GLY A 396 12.70 1.00 17.30
N TYR A 397 13.54 0.36 18.11
CA TYR A 397 14.19 0.97 19.27
C TYR A 397 15.69 0.75 19.17
N PHE A 398 16.46 1.83 19.26
CA PHE A 398 17.91 1.76 19.25
C PHE A 398 18.48 2.69 20.34
N PRO A 399 19.37 2.21 21.22
CA PRO A 399 19.76 2.92 22.44
C PRO A 399 20.79 4.05 22.22
N LEU A 400 20.51 5.01 21.32
CA LEU A 400 21.43 6.10 20.95
C LEU A 400 21.71 7.10 22.08
N HIS A 401 20.82 7.22 23.05
CA HIS A 401 20.96 8.12 24.19
C HIS A 401 21.93 7.58 25.26
N ARG A 402 22.38 6.32 25.13
CA ARG A 402 23.16 5.64 26.16
C ARG A 402 24.64 6.00 26.05
N GLN A 403 25.15 6.78 27.01
CA GLN A 403 26.55 7.18 27.06
C GLN A 403 27.47 6.17 27.77
N LYS A 404 26.91 5.34 28.65
CA LYS A 404 27.65 4.33 29.41
C LYS A 404 26.94 2.99 29.27
N TRP A 405 27.70 1.97 28.91
CA TRP A 405 27.21 0.60 28.76
C TRP A 405 27.84 -0.26 29.84
N ILE A 406 27.01 -0.91 30.65
CA ILE A 406 27.50 -1.94 31.60
C ILE A 406 27.73 -3.26 30.84
N ASP A 407 28.56 -4.13 31.40
CA ASP A 407 29.01 -5.34 30.69
C ASP A 407 27.87 -6.26 30.28
N ILE A 408 26.86 -6.43 31.13
CA ILE A 408 25.69 -7.25 30.77
C ILE A 408 24.92 -6.69 29.57
N GLU A 409 24.82 -5.37 29.43
CA GLU A 409 24.17 -4.74 28.28
C GLU A 409 24.99 -4.91 27.02
N ARG A 410 26.32 -4.84 27.11
CA ARG A 410 27.22 -5.10 25.98
C ARG A 410 27.10 -6.55 25.51
N ALA A 411 27.02 -7.49 26.45
CA ALA A 411 26.82 -8.90 26.17
C ALA A 411 25.47 -9.11 25.45
N THR A 412 24.35 -8.66 26.03
CA THR A 412 23.02 -8.84 25.41
C THR A 412 22.88 -8.18 24.04
N PHE A 413 23.50 -7.02 23.85
CA PHE A 413 23.51 -6.33 22.58
C PHE A 413 24.26 -7.10 21.48
N SER A 414 25.28 -7.89 21.85
CA SER A 414 26.05 -8.73 20.91
C SER A 414 25.25 -9.90 20.33
N PHE A 415 24.28 -10.41 21.09
CA PHE A 415 23.36 -11.45 20.61
C PHE A 415 21.94 -10.91 20.38
N GLY A 416 21.81 -9.59 20.19
CA GLY A 416 20.64 -8.94 19.59
C GLY A 416 19.47 -8.62 20.51
N TYR A 417 19.73 -8.46 21.81
CA TYR A 417 18.77 -7.99 22.81
C TYR A 417 19.10 -6.56 23.27
N GLY A 418 18.08 -5.80 23.70
CA GLY A 418 18.23 -4.38 24.06
C GLY A 418 18.16 -3.42 22.87
N LEU A 419 17.75 -3.92 21.70
CA LEU A 419 17.36 -3.16 20.51
C LEU A 419 16.18 -3.83 19.83
N ARG A 420 15.42 -3.07 19.07
CA ARG A 420 14.35 -3.58 18.20
C ARG A 420 14.55 -3.05 16.80
N ALA A 421 14.38 -3.92 15.81
CA ALA A 421 14.48 -3.58 14.40
C ALA A 421 13.26 -4.10 13.64
N THR A 422 12.92 -3.44 12.54
CA THR A 422 11.89 -3.95 11.63
C THR A 422 12.47 -5.06 10.74
N PRO A 423 11.65 -6.02 10.26
CA PRO A 423 12.08 -7.00 9.28
C PRO A 423 12.74 -6.36 8.04
N LEU A 424 12.23 -5.21 7.59
CA LEU A 424 12.84 -4.43 6.50
C LEU A 424 14.24 -3.91 6.83
N GLN A 425 14.47 -3.41 8.05
CA GLN A 425 15.81 -3.00 8.48
C GLN A 425 16.79 -4.18 8.50
N ILE A 426 16.33 -5.36 8.93
CA ILE A 426 17.16 -6.58 8.89
C ILE A 426 17.46 -6.99 7.44
N ALA A 427 16.49 -6.88 6.53
CA ALA A 427 16.73 -7.17 5.11
C ALA A 427 17.79 -6.24 4.52
N ARG A 428 17.80 -4.96 4.90
CA ARG A 428 18.86 -4.01 4.54
C ARG A 428 20.23 -4.37 5.10
N VAL A 429 20.29 -4.86 6.34
CA VAL A 429 21.55 -5.36 6.94
C VAL A 429 22.10 -6.52 6.10
N TYR A 430 21.26 -7.49 5.75
CA TYR A 430 21.68 -8.65 4.96
C TYR A 430 21.98 -8.30 3.50
N ALA A 431 21.28 -7.34 2.91
CA ALA A 431 21.66 -6.80 1.60
C ALA A 431 23.05 -6.16 1.63
N THR A 432 23.38 -5.44 2.72
CA THR A 432 24.71 -4.87 2.92
C THR A 432 25.78 -5.95 3.12
N LEU A 433 25.46 -7.03 3.84
CA LEU A 433 26.36 -8.19 3.97
C LEU A 433 26.62 -8.85 2.62
N GLY A 434 25.57 -9.12 1.84
CA GLY A 434 25.68 -9.73 0.53
C GLY A 434 26.39 -8.84 -0.50
N ALA A 435 26.34 -7.52 -0.31
CA ALA A 435 27.14 -6.54 -1.07
C ALA A 435 28.58 -6.39 -0.54
N TYR A 436 29.08 -7.37 0.21
CA TYR A 436 30.41 -7.38 0.83
C TYR A 436 30.71 -6.12 1.65
N GLY A 437 29.72 -5.62 2.40
CA GLY A 437 29.88 -4.45 3.26
C GLY A 437 29.62 -3.11 2.56
N VAL A 438 29.02 -3.08 1.38
CA VAL A 438 28.57 -1.85 0.70
C VAL A 438 27.10 -1.58 1.04
N TYR A 439 26.84 -0.50 1.77
CA TYR A 439 25.49 -0.06 2.11
C TYR A 439 24.83 0.66 0.94
N ARG A 440 23.58 0.30 0.63
CA ARG A 440 22.76 0.96 -0.40
C ARG A 440 21.41 1.36 0.19
N PRO A 441 20.84 2.51 -0.22
CA PRO A 441 19.49 2.88 0.18
C PRO A 441 18.49 1.87 -0.40
N LEU A 442 17.41 1.61 0.35
CA LEU A 442 16.33 0.78 -0.15
C LEU A 442 15.47 1.57 -1.15
N SER A 443 14.89 0.88 -2.12
CA SER A 443 13.95 1.47 -3.07
C SER A 443 12.74 0.58 -3.29
N ILE A 444 11.54 1.17 -3.28
CA ILE A 444 10.28 0.52 -3.68
C ILE A 444 9.90 0.80 -5.13
N THR A 445 10.62 1.71 -5.78
CA THR A 445 10.52 2.03 -7.21
C THR A 445 11.69 1.42 -7.96
N LYS A 446 11.49 1.07 -9.23
CA LYS A 446 12.58 0.50 -10.03
C LYS A 446 13.72 1.51 -10.16
N VAL A 447 14.95 1.05 -9.96
CA VAL A 447 16.16 1.89 -10.01
C VAL A 447 16.97 1.53 -11.25
N THR A 448 17.57 2.54 -11.89
CA THR A 448 18.52 2.30 -12.99
C THR A 448 19.93 2.07 -12.42
N PRO A 449 20.53 0.88 -12.62
CA PRO A 449 21.90 0.63 -12.21
C PRO A 449 22.93 1.42 -13.06
N PRO A 450 24.14 1.66 -12.56
CA PRO A 450 24.62 1.30 -11.22
C PRO A 450 24.06 2.24 -10.15
N VAL A 451 23.82 1.70 -8.97
CA VAL A 451 23.61 2.51 -7.76
C VAL A 451 24.97 2.67 -7.10
N ASP A 452 25.34 3.84 -6.62
CA ASP A 452 26.52 3.98 -5.77
C ASP A 452 26.15 3.64 -4.34
N GLY A 453 27.06 3.00 -3.62
CA GLY A 453 26.86 2.63 -2.22
C GLY A 453 28.02 3.09 -1.35
N ASP A 454 27.78 3.12 -0.04
CA ASP A 454 28.76 3.54 0.95
C ASP A 454 29.49 2.30 1.51
N PRO A 455 30.82 2.19 1.39
CA PRO A 455 31.57 1.12 2.04
C PRO A 455 31.51 1.28 3.57
N VAL A 456 30.92 0.31 4.26
CA VAL A 456 30.72 0.34 5.72
C VAL A 456 31.48 -0.74 6.48
N ALA A 457 32.05 -1.72 5.78
CA ALA A 457 32.94 -2.74 6.30
C ALA A 457 33.97 -3.15 5.23
N ASP A 458 35.01 -3.85 5.68
CA ASP A 458 36.05 -4.39 4.81
C ASP A 458 35.47 -5.58 4.00
N PRO A 459 35.53 -5.53 2.65
CA PRO A 459 34.93 -6.57 1.80
C PRO A 459 35.47 -7.98 2.03
N ASP A 460 36.78 -8.12 2.30
CA ASP A 460 37.40 -9.44 2.50
C ASP A 460 36.96 -10.06 3.83
N ILE A 461 36.80 -9.22 4.87
CA ILE A 461 36.28 -9.65 6.16
C ILE A 461 34.80 -10.04 6.04
N VAL A 462 33.99 -9.25 5.35
CA VAL A 462 32.57 -9.58 5.16
C VAL A 462 32.44 -10.88 4.35
N ASN A 463 33.21 -11.04 3.28
CA ASN A 463 33.24 -12.28 2.49
C ASN A 463 33.64 -13.50 3.33
N THR A 464 34.65 -13.35 4.20
CA THR A 464 35.05 -14.39 5.16
C THR A 464 33.88 -14.77 6.08
N VAL A 465 33.14 -13.79 6.59
CA VAL A 465 31.99 -14.05 7.49
C VAL A 465 30.81 -14.67 6.73
N LEU A 466 30.54 -14.29 5.48
CA LEU A 466 29.54 -14.97 4.64
C LEU A 466 29.85 -16.47 4.51
N HIS A 467 31.11 -16.83 4.24
CA HIS A 467 31.53 -18.22 4.20
C HIS A 467 31.40 -18.93 5.56
N MET A 468 31.60 -18.22 6.67
CA MET A 468 31.31 -18.78 8.00
C MET A 468 29.81 -19.04 8.20
N MET A 469 28.94 -18.17 7.69
CA MET A 469 27.48 -18.29 7.80
C MET A 469 26.91 -19.47 7.00
N GLU A 470 27.60 -19.96 5.97
CA GLU A 470 27.21 -21.19 5.26
C GLU A 470 27.03 -22.38 6.22
N SER A 471 27.85 -22.44 7.27
CA SER A 471 27.84 -23.52 8.25
C SER A 471 26.53 -23.67 9.03
N ASP A 472 25.69 -22.63 9.09
CA ASP A 472 24.36 -22.68 9.71
C ASP A 472 23.43 -23.70 9.02
N MET A 473 23.64 -23.95 7.73
CA MET A 473 22.82 -24.85 6.93
C MET A 473 23.40 -26.25 6.81
N LEU A 474 24.69 -26.41 7.14
CA LEU A 474 25.37 -27.69 7.12
C LEU A 474 24.93 -28.57 8.29
N PRO A 475 25.14 -29.91 8.23
CA PRO A 475 24.81 -30.82 9.32
C PRO A 475 25.32 -30.33 10.68
N GLY A 476 24.39 -30.19 11.64
CA GLY A 476 24.66 -29.67 12.96
C GLY A 476 24.52 -28.14 13.10
N GLY A 477 24.25 -27.40 12.04
CA GLY A 477 23.89 -25.99 12.09
C GLY A 477 22.44 -25.74 12.52
N SER A 478 22.11 -24.50 12.90
CA SER A 478 20.79 -24.12 13.39
C SER A 478 19.74 -23.86 12.29
N GLY A 479 20.10 -24.00 11.01
CA GLY A 479 19.28 -23.62 9.86
C GLY A 479 19.22 -24.64 8.73
N VAL A 480 19.53 -25.92 9.00
CA VAL A 480 19.59 -27.01 8.00
C VAL A 480 18.33 -27.06 7.10
N LYS A 481 17.15 -26.76 7.63
CA LYS A 481 15.88 -26.81 6.89
C LYS A 481 15.70 -25.67 5.86
N ALA A 482 16.60 -24.69 5.82
CA ALA A 482 16.63 -23.67 4.77
C ALA A 482 17.39 -24.12 3.51
N ALA A 483 17.97 -25.33 3.50
CA ALA A 483 18.74 -25.85 2.38
C ALA A 483 17.94 -25.83 1.07
N VAL A 484 18.55 -25.26 0.04
CA VAL A 484 18.03 -25.28 -1.32
C VAL A 484 18.98 -26.12 -2.18
N PRO A 485 18.50 -27.23 -2.77
CA PRO A 485 19.33 -28.06 -3.64
C PRO A 485 19.98 -27.24 -4.76
N GLY A 486 21.28 -27.45 -4.97
CA GLY A 486 22.06 -26.75 -6.01
C GLY A 486 22.59 -25.37 -5.63
N TYR A 487 22.16 -24.79 -4.51
CA TYR A 487 22.62 -23.46 -4.09
C TYR A 487 23.28 -23.49 -2.71
N ARG A 488 24.39 -22.78 -2.60
CA ARG A 488 25.04 -22.43 -1.34
C ARG A 488 24.44 -21.11 -0.87
N LEU A 489 24.05 -21.04 0.40
CA LEU A 489 23.47 -19.82 0.99
C LEU A 489 24.23 -19.47 2.28
N ALA A 490 24.28 -18.17 2.59
CA ALA A 490 24.74 -17.70 3.90
C ALA A 490 23.54 -17.18 4.69
N ILE A 491 23.18 -17.87 5.77
CA ILE A 491 22.02 -17.51 6.58
C ILE A 491 22.36 -17.38 8.06
N LYS A 492 21.42 -16.78 8.80
CA LYS A 492 21.36 -16.87 10.24
C LYS A 492 19.91 -17.07 10.68
N THR A 493 19.69 -18.06 11.52
CA THR A 493 18.41 -18.32 12.16
C THR A 493 18.40 -17.82 13.60
N GLY A 494 17.21 -17.60 14.16
CA GLY A 494 17.07 -17.42 15.59
C GLY A 494 15.62 -17.36 16.06
N THR A 495 15.49 -17.31 17.38
CA THR A 495 14.24 -17.14 18.09
C THR A 495 14.46 -16.04 19.12
N ALA A 496 13.58 -15.05 19.18
CA ALA A 496 13.55 -14.06 20.25
C ALA A 496 12.29 -14.25 21.10
N GLU A 497 12.42 -14.13 22.40
CA GLU A 497 11.28 -14.05 23.31
C GLU A 497 10.60 -12.69 23.18
N LYS A 498 9.27 -12.66 23.28
CA LYS A 498 8.48 -11.43 23.18
C LYS A 498 8.23 -10.87 24.56
N LEU A 499 8.49 -9.56 24.70
CA LEU A 499 8.04 -8.78 25.84
C LEU A 499 6.51 -8.64 25.78
N GLY A 500 5.82 -9.06 26.85
CA GLY A 500 4.41 -8.80 27.06
C GLY A 500 4.15 -7.46 27.75
N ASP A 501 2.87 -7.16 27.93
CA ASP A 501 2.41 -5.89 28.54
C ASP A 501 2.89 -5.72 29.98
N SER A 502 3.28 -6.83 30.63
CA SER A 502 3.89 -6.88 31.97
C SER A 502 5.33 -6.35 32.01
N GLY A 503 5.95 -6.10 30.85
CA GLY A 503 7.37 -5.78 30.71
C GLY A 503 8.29 -7.00 30.88
N LYS A 504 7.73 -8.22 30.88
CA LYS A 504 8.48 -9.49 30.98
C LYS A 504 8.41 -10.28 29.67
N TYR A 505 9.32 -11.23 29.51
CA TYR A 505 9.34 -12.16 28.39
C TYR A 505 8.30 -13.28 28.54
N ASP A 506 7.03 -12.94 28.35
CA ASP A 506 5.89 -13.85 28.53
C ASP A 506 4.87 -13.82 27.37
N ALA A 507 5.14 -13.07 26.29
CA ALA A 507 4.23 -12.89 25.16
C ALA A 507 4.50 -13.80 23.95
N GLY A 508 5.15 -14.94 24.17
CA GLY A 508 5.51 -15.91 23.13
C GLY A 508 6.85 -15.62 22.45
N TYR A 509 7.00 -16.04 21.20
CA TYR A 509 8.28 -16.02 20.48
C TYR A 509 8.16 -15.38 19.09
N VAL A 510 9.25 -14.82 18.58
CA VAL A 510 9.42 -14.43 17.17
C VAL A 510 10.51 -15.30 16.57
N ASN A 511 10.17 -16.00 15.49
CA ASN A 511 11.06 -16.90 14.76
C ASN A 511 11.50 -16.22 13.48
N TYR A 512 12.80 -16.22 13.21
CA TYR A 512 13.32 -15.52 12.04
C TYR A 512 14.46 -16.26 11.37
N THR A 513 14.59 -16.04 10.06
CA THR A 513 15.72 -16.47 9.24
C THR A 513 16.04 -15.35 8.27
N ALA A 514 17.30 -14.93 8.27
CA ALA A 514 17.82 -13.88 7.40
C ALA A 514 19.03 -14.43 6.66
N GLY A 515 19.21 -14.08 5.40
CA GLY A 515 20.29 -14.65 4.61
C GLY A 515 20.44 -14.02 3.23
N VAL A 516 21.49 -14.45 2.54
CA VAL A 516 21.80 -14.05 1.17
C VAL A 516 22.04 -15.27 0.30
N ALA A 517 21.77 -15.12 -0.99
CA ALA A 517 21.93 -16.19 -1.97
C ALA A 517 22.22 -15.66 -3.39
N PRO A 518 22.94 -16.45 -4.22
CA PRO A 518 23.82 -17.56 -3.83
C PRO A 518 25.00 -17.08 -2.95
N LEU A 519 25.86 -17.98 -2.47
CA LEU A 519 26.96 -17.60 -1.58
C LEU A 519 28.16 -17.07 -2.36
N GLU A 520 28.50 -17.68 -3.49
CA GLU A 520 29.68 -17.29 -4.26
C GLU A 520 29.55 -15.86 -4.81
N HIS A 521 28.36 -15.55 -5.35
CA HIS A 521 27.99 -14.22 -5.82
C HIS A 521 26.57 -13.86 -5.37
N PRO A 522 26.40 -13.29 -4.16
CA PRO A 522 25.09 -12.93 -3.65
C PRO A 522 24.35 -11.92 -4.53
N VAL A 523 23.13 -12.27 -4.95
CA VAL A 523 22.28 -11.40 -5.79
C VAL A 523 21.04 -10.91 -5.04
N VAL A 524 20.56 -11.69 -4.06
CA VAL A 524 19.39 -11.35 -3.24
C VAL A 524 19.65 -11.58 -1.76
N ALA A 525 19.04 -10.73 -0.95
CA ALA A 525 18.92 -10.89 0.50
C ALA A 525 17.45 -11.12 0.86
N LEU A 526 17.19 -12.13 1.69
CA LEU A 526 15.85 -12.48 2.15
C LEU A 526 15.81 -12.45 3.67
N VAL A 527 14.69 -11.97 4.21
CA VAL A 527 14.34 -12.10 5.62
C VAL A 527 12.94 -12.65 5.73
N VAL A 528 12.79 -13.73 6.51
CA VAL A 528 11.50 -14.32 6.87
C VAL A 528 11.33 -14.21 8.37
N VAL A 529 10.19 -13.72 8.81
CA VAL A 529 9.79 -13.63 10.21
C VAL A 529 8.42 -14.27 10.40
N ILE A 530 8.30 -15.18 11.36
CA ILE A 530 7.05 -15.80 11.80
C ILE A 530 6.83 -15.44 13.26
N ASN A 531 5.73 -14.76 13.54
CA ASN A 531 5.38 -14.20 14.84
C ASN A 531 4.46 -15.14 15.61
N ASN A 532 4.90 -15.50 16.81
CA ASN A 532 4.18 -16.30 17.79
C ASN A 532 3.63 -17.63 17.23
N PRO A 533 4.49 -18.52 16.70
CA PRO A 533 4.05 -19.85 16.28
C PRO A 533 3.59 -20.68 17.48
N LYS A 534 2.40 -21.26 17.39
CA LYS A 534 1.75 -22.02 18.47
C LYS A 534 1.75 -23.52 18.22
N ALA A 535 1.99 -23.97 16.99
CA ALA A 535 2.06 -25.39 16.66
C ALA A 535 3.48 -25.93 16.80
N GLY A 536 3.62 -27.11 17.40
CA GLY A 536 4.88 -27.87 17.39
C GLY A 536 6.04 -27.17 18.10
N THR A 537 7.18 -27.04 17.40
CA THR A 537 8.43 -26.51 17.96
C THR A 537 8.54 -24.99 17.80
N HIS A 538 9.08 -24.29 18.80
CA HIS A 538 9.24 -22.82 18.76
C HIS A 538 10.63 -22.33 18.28
N PHE A 539 11.46 -23.18 17.69
CA PHE A 539 12.81 -22.79 17.24
C PHE A 539 12.83 -22.23 15.81
N GLY A 540 13.57 -21.13 15.59
CA GLY A 540 13.65 -20.40 14.31
C GLY A 540 14.03 -21.28 13.13
N GLY A 541 15.02 -22.15 13.35
CA GLY A 541 15.48 -23.15 12.39
C GLY A 541 14.44 -24.20 11.97
N SER A 542 13.36 -24.36 12.73
CA SER A 542 12.26 -25.27 12.42
C SER A 542 11.04 -24.58 11.82
N VAL A 543 10.88 -23.28 12.03
CA VAL A 543 9.68 -22.52 11.66
C VAL A 543 9.94 -21.59 10.47
N ALA A 544 10.88 -20.65 10.60
CA ALA A 544 11.15 -19.66 9.57
C ALA A 544 12.12 -20.17 8.49
N ALA A 545 13.07 -21.04 8.85
CA ALA A 545 14.07 -21.55 7.92
C ALA A 545 13.48 -22.38 6.75
N PRO A 546 12.50 -23.28 6.93
CA PRO A 546 11.84 -23.95 5.80
C PRO A 546 11.17 -22.98 4.84
N VAL A 547 10.49 -21.95 5.37
CA VAL A 547 9.82 -20.92 4.56
C VAL A 547 10.85 -20.12 3.75
N PHE A 548 11.99 -19.80 4.36
CA PHE A 548 13.11 -19.15 3.66
C PHE A 548 13.57 -19.97 2.45
N GLY A 549 13.82 -21.28 2.62
CA GLY A 549 14.26 -22.16 1.55
C GLY A 549 13.23 -22.28 0.41
N LYS A 550 11.94 -22.37 0.76
CA LYS A 550 10.84 -22.45 -0.21
C LYS A 550 10.62 -21.16 -1.02
N ILE A 551 11.03 -20.01 -0.48
CA ILE A 551 10.97 -18.74 -1.21
C ILE A 551 12.24 -18.57 -2.08
N ILE A 552 13.42 -18.74 -1.49
CA ILE A 552 14.67 -18.37 -2.16
C ILE A 552 14.99 -19.27 -3.36
N GLY A 553 14.64 -20.56 -3.30
CA GLY A 553 14.86 -21.48 -4.43
C GLY A 553 14.15 -21.05 -5.71
N PRO A 554 12.81 -20.95 -5.71
CA PRO A 554 12.05 -20.48 -6.87
C PRO A 554 12.43 -19.07 -7.34
N VAL A 555 12.81 -18.17 -6.42
CA VAL A 555 13.30 -16.83 -6.77
C VAL A 555 14.60 -16.92 -7.59
N LEU A 556 15.57 -17.72 -7.17
CA LEU A 556 16.83 -17.89 -7.90
C LEU A 556 16.60 -18.52 -9.28
N GLU A 557 15.69 -19.49 -9.38
CA GLU A 557 15.28 -20.09 -10.66
C GLU A 557 14.61 -19.06 -11.59
N HIS A 558 13.67 -18.26 -11.08
CA HIS A 558 13.01 -17.18 -11.83
C HIS A 558 14.00 -16.12 -12.32
N MET A 559 14.99 -15.78 -11.49
CA MET A 559 16.08 -14.87 -11.83
C MET A 559 17.11 -15.49 -12.79
N ASN A 560 16.97 -16.76 -13.17
CA ASN A 560 17.92 -17.52 -14.01
C ASN A 560 19.35 -17.51 -13.44
N ILE A 561 19.49 -17.62 -12.13
CA ILE A 561 20.79 -17.68 -11.46
C ILE A 561 21.34 -19.10 -11.57
N ALA A 562 22.63 -19.23 -11.88
CA ALA A 562 23.27 -20.54 -11.93
C ALA A 562 23.48 -21.10 -10.52
N ALA A 563 23.26 -22.40 -10.36
CA ALA A 563 23.63 -23.17 -9.18
C ALA A 563 25.15 -23.04 -8.89
N ASP A 564 25.51 -22.77 -7.63
CA ASP A 564 26.89 -22.60 -7.16
C ASP A 564 27.35 -23.73 -6.21
N ALA A 565 26.55 -24.78 -6.06
CA ALA A 565 26.96 -26.04 -5.41
C ALA A 565 27.39 -27.07 -6.46
N LEU A 566 28.59 -27.66 -6.33
CA LEU A 566 29.10 -28.63 -7.31
C LEU A 566 28.46 -30.02 -7.12
N PRO A 567 28.27 -30.82 -8.20
CA PRO A 567 27.88 -32.23 -8.08
C PRO A 567 29.01 -33.03 -7.39
N GLY A 568 28.91 -33.18 -6.08
CA GLY A 568 29.98 -33.74 -5.23
C GLY A 568 30.06 -33.13 -3.84
N ASP A 569 29.47 -31.94 -3.63
CA ASP A 569 29.25 -31.34 -2.32
C ASP A 569 28.15 -32.12 -1.58
N SER A 570 28.51 -33.29 -1.06
CA SER A 570 27.64 -34.30 -0.44
C SER A 570 26.90 -33.86 0.84
N HIS A 571 26.82 -32.55 1.11
CA HIS A 571 26.19 -31.98 2.31
C HIS A 571 24.84 -31.32 2.02
N VAL A 572 24.43 -31.19 0.75
CA VAL A 572 23.13 -30.63 0.34
C VAL A 572 22.22 -31.76 -0.20
N GLN A 573 22.03 -32.82 0.59
CA GLN A 573 20.88 -33.70 0.40
C GLN A 573 19.80 -33.30 1.40
N ALA A 574 18.63 -32.92 0.87
CA ALA A 574 17.46 -32.59 1.68
C ALA A 574 17.21 -33.74 2.67
N VAL A 575 17.25 -33.42 3.97
CA VAL A 575 16.74 -34.32 4.99
C VAL A 575 15.22 -34.27 4.86
N ASN A 576 14.66 -35.27 4.17
CA ASN A 576 13.21 -35.49 4.08
C ASN A 576 12.56 -35.59 5.47
#